data_AF-A0A940F418-F1
#
_entry.id   AF-A0A940F418-F1
#
_cell.length_a   1.000
_cell.length_b   1.000
_cell.length_c   1.000
_cell.angle_alpha   90.00
_cell.angle_beta   90.00
_cell.angle_gamma   90.00
#
_symmetry.space_group_name_H-M   'P 1'
#
loop_
_entity.id
_entity.type
_entity.pdbx_description
1 polymer ?
#
loop_
_entity_poly.entity_id
_entity_poly.type
_entity_poly.pdbx_seq_one_letter_code
_entity_poly.pdbx_strand_id
1 'polypeptide(L)'
;MLPAADTAFLTERGLEFDLAVESGMVCLVIKDWPLPPGYTVQHADLLLRLSPTYPDTCPDMWWFSPAVVRADGIAIPATESMETYLQRTWQRWSRHFAAGQWLVGTDGLESYLALVASELQAHSGEAA
;
A
#
# COMPACT_ATOMS: atom_id res chain seq x y z
N MET A 1 14.45 -3.77 -9.22
CA MET A 1 14.24 -2.37 -9.67
C MET A 1 12.78 -2.23 -10.05
N LEU A 2 12.19 -1.03 -9.95
CA LEU A 2 10.82 -0.79 -10.41
C LEU A 2 10.76 -0.65 -11.94
N PRO A 3 9.62 -0.96 -12.57
CA PRO A 3 9.33 -0.55 -13.94
C PRO A 3 9.49 0.97 -14.15
N ALA A 4 9.87 1.36 -15.36
CA ALA A 4 10.12 2.78 -15.69
C ALA A 4 8.86 3.65 -15.56
N ALA A 5 7.70 3.12 -15.95
CA ALA A 5 6.41 3.81 -15.82
C ALA A 5 6.07 4.11 -14.35
N ASP A 6 6.30 3.17 -13.44
CA ASP A 6 6.03 3.36 -12.01
C ASP A 6 6.97 4.39 -11.38
N THR A 7 8.24 4.39 -11.79
CA THR A 7 9.22 5.37 -11.32
C THR A 7 8.86 6.78 -11.81
N ALA A 8 8.43 6.91 -13.06
CA ALA A 8 7.97 8.18 -13.62
C ALA A 8 6.72 8.68 -12.88
N PHE A 9 5.74 7.80 -12.66
CA PHE A 9 4.52 8.09 -11.91
C PHE A 9 4.81 8.61 -10.48
N LEU A 10 5.68 7.93 -9.73
CA LEU A 10 6.06 8.36 -8.37
C LEU A 10 6.70 9.76 -8.38
N THR A 11 7.59 10.00 -9.35
CA THR A 11 8.29 11.27 -9.51
C THR A 11 7.34 12.39 -9.90
N GLU A 12 6.45 12.17 -10.86
CA GLU A 12 5.45 13.13 -11.32
C GLU A 12 4.44 13.51 -10.22
N ARG A 13 4.06 12.55 -9.38
CA ARG A 13 3.21 12.78 -8.20
C ARG A 13 3.95 13.46 -7.05
N GLY A 14 5.28 13.62 -7.13
CA GLY A 14 6.10 14.20 -6.07
C GLY A 14 6.11 13.37 -4.79
N LEU A 15 5.89 12.06 -4.89
CA LEU A 15 5.90 11.16 -3.74
C LEU A 15 7.34 10.90 -3.32
N GLU A 16 7.65 11.13 -2.04
CA GLU A 16 8.93 10.73 -1.46
C GLU A 16 8.92 9.22 -1.20
N PHE A 17 9.93 8.50 -1.69
CA PHE A 17 10.00 7.06 -1.52
C PHE A 17 11.43 6.52 -1.40
N ASP A 18 11.56 5.42 -0.68
CA ASP A 18 12.76 4.59 -0.62
C ASP A 18 12.55 3.26 -1.34
N LEU A 19 13.63 2.73 -1.92
CA LEU A 19 13.67 1.38 -2.49
C LEU A 19 14.71 0.52 -1.78
N ALA A 20 14.29 -0.69 -1.43
CA ALA A 20 15.17 -1.73 -0.90
C ALA A 20 14.82 -3.08 -1.53
N VAL A 21 15.69 -4.07 -1.30
CA VAL A 21 15.41 -5.46 -1.64
C VAL A 21 15.54 -6.28 -0.36
N GLU A 22 14.51 -7.04 -0.03
CA GLU A 22 14.49 -7.91 1.14
C GLU A 22 13.82 -9.25 0.77
N SER A 23 14.52 -10.35 1.02
CA SER A 23 14.05 -11.71 0.71
C SER A 23 13.60 -11.90 -0.75
N GLY A 24 14.32 -11.26 -1.68
CA GLY A 24 14.03 -11.33 -3.12
C GLY A 24 12.86 -10.47 -3.60
N MET A 25 12.19 -9.74 -2.71
CA MET A 25 11.12 -8.81 -3.06
C MET A 25 11.67 -7.39 -3.19
N VAL A 26 11.12 -6.60 -4.11
CA VAL A 26 11.34 -5.15 -4.13
C VAL A 26 10.44 -4.52 -3.08
N CYS A 27 11.04 -3.86 -2.10
CA CYS A 27 10.33 -3.12 -1.07
C CYS A 27 10.32 -1.64 -1.45
N LEU A 28 9.15 -1.10 -1.75
CA LEU A 28 8.91 0.33 -2.01
C LEU A 28 8.27 0.93 -0.76
N VAL A 29 8.94 1.88 -0.13
CA VAL A 29 8.39 2.62 1.03
C VAL A 29 8.07 4.04 0.60
N ILE A 30 6.79 4.34 0.46
CA ILE A 30 6.30 5.71 0.22
C ILE A 30 6.15 6.39 1.58
N LYS A 31 6.75 7.57 1.74
CA LYS A 31 6.75 8.32 3.00
C LYS A 31 5.50 9.14 3.16
N ASP A 32 5.09 9.32 4.41
CA ASP A 32 4.09 10.32 4.81
C ASP A 32 2.80 10.24 3.98
N TRP A 33 2.31 9.02 3.72
CA TRP A 33 1.11 8.80 2.92
C TRP A 33 -0.10 9.39 3.65
N PRO A 34 -0.87 10.28 3.00
CA PRO A 34 -2.01 10.93 3.63
C PRO A 34 -3.16 9.95 3.81
N LEU A 35 -3.77 9.98 5.00
CA LEU A 35 -4.91 9.16 5.35
C LEU A 35 -6.17 10.04 5.42
N PRO A 36 -7.34 9.54 4.98
CA PRO A 36 -8.58 10.28 5.15
C PRO A 36 -8.91 10.47 6.65
N PRO A 37 -9.76 11.45 7.00
CA PRO A 37 -10.21 11.60 8.37
C PRO A 37 -10.93 10.35 8.88
N GLY A 38 -11.00 10.18 10.20
CA GLY A 38 -11.62 8.99 10.82
C GLY A 38 -10.62 7.93 11.28
N TYR A 39 -9.36 8.05 10.91
CA TYR A 39 -8.26 7.28 11.51
C TYR A 39 -7.61 7.98 12.71
N THR A 40 -6.92 7.22 13.55
CA THR A 40 -6.17 7.73 14.72
C THR A 40 -4.91 8.51 14.35
N VAL A 41 -4.44 8.37 13.12
CA VAL A 41 -3.28 9.06 12.55
C VAL A 41 -3.68 9.72 11.23
N GLN A 42 -3.07 10.85 10.90
CA GLN A 42 -3.33 11.59 9.65
C GLN A 42 -2.41 11.15 8.51
N HIS A 43 -1.23 10.62 8.84
CA HIS A 43 -0.24 10.15 7.88
C HIS A 43 0.42 8.88 8.38
N ALA A 44 0.86 8.03 7.47
CA ALA A 44 1.68 6.86 7.76
C ALA A 44 2.61 6.53 6.58
N ASP A 45 3.75 5.89 6.83
CA ASP A 45 4.53 5.31 5.73
C ASP A 45 3.78 4.11 5.15
N LEU A 46 3.78 3.99 3.83
CA LEU A 46 3.21 2.88 3.07
C LEU A 46 4.32 2.02 2.49
N LEU A 47 4.38 0.75 2.91
CA LEU A 47 5.26 -0.26 2.32
C LEU A 47 4.47 -1.12 1.32
N LEU A 48 5.02 -1.25 0.11
CA LEU A 48 4.62 -2.24 -0.88
C LEU A 48 5.76 -3.24 -1.07
N ARG A 49 5.43 -4.53 -1.10
CA ARG A 49 6.39 -5.60 -1.38
C ARG A 49 6.02 -6.26 -2.70
N LEU A 50 6.81 -5.99 -3.72
CA LEU A 50 6.54 -6.38 -5.10
C LEU A 50 7.41 -7.58 -5.47
N SER A 51 6.79 -8.60 -6.08
CA SER A 51 7.51 -9.79 -6.54
C SER A 51 8.45 -9.45 -7.70
N PRO A 52 9.45 -10.30 -8.00
CA PRO A 52 10.30 -10.13 -9.17
C PRO A 52 9.54 -10.14 -10.51
N THR A 53 8.32 -10.69 -10.52
CA THR A 53 7.45 -10.81 -11.70
C THR A 53 6.41 -9.70 -11.78
N TYR A 54 6.41 -8.75 -10.85
CA TYR A 54 5.61 -7.54 -10.98
C TYR A 54 6.07 -6.71 -12.20
N PRO A 55 5.15 -6.13 -13.01
CA PRO A 55 3.71 -6.03 -12.82
C PRO A 55 2.87 -7.17 -13.41
N ASP A 56 3.47 -8.21 -14.00
CA ASP A 56 2.74 -9.36 -14.52
C ASP A 56 2.08 -10.18 -13.40
N THR A 57 2.61 -10.08 -12.18
CA THR A 57 2.00 -10.61 -10.96
C THR A 57 1.39 -9.48 -10.13
N CYS A 58 0.09 -9.60 -9.89
CA CYS A 58 -0.67 -8.68 -9.06
C CYS A 58 -0.21 -8.74 -7.59
N PRO A 59 0.09 -7.60 -6.95
CA PRO A 59 0.25 -7.52 -5.50
C PRO A 59 -1.09 -7.71 -4.79
N ASP A 60 -1.07 -8.23 -3.57
CA ASP A 60 -2.29 -8.54 -2.78
C ASP A 60 -2.23 -8.02 -1.33
N MET A 61 -1.10 -7.43 -0.94
CA MET A 61 -0.86 -6.94 0.42
C MET A 61 -0.01 -5.67 0.42
N TRP A 62 -0.35 -4.75 1.30
CA TRP A 62 0.45 -3.58 1.64
C TRP A 62 0.57 -3.45 3.15
N TRP A 63 1.45 -2.57 3.61
CA TRP A 63 1.66 -2.38 5.03
C TRP A 63 1.82 -0.91 5.41
N PHE A 64 1.35 -0.55 6.61
CA PHE A 64 1.47 0.81 7.16
C PHE A 64 2.30 0.86 8.44
N SER A 65 3.00 1.98 8.64
CA SER A 65 3.70 2.31 9.88
C SER A 65 3.67 3.83 10.12
N PRO A 66 3.04 4.34 11.19
CA PRO A 66 2.32 3.61 12.24
C PRO A 66 1.07 2.87 11.72
N ALA A 67 0.51 1.99 12.55
CA ALA A 67 -0.70 1.23 12.21
C ALA A 67 -1.90 2.17 11.97
N VAL A 68 -2.66 1.90 10.91
CA VAL A 68 -3.88 2.61 10.55
C VAL A 68 -5.05 1.95 11.27
N VAL A 69 -5.60 2.67 12.24
CA VAL A 69 -6.70 2.20 13.08
C VAL A 69 -7.79 3.27 13.08
N ARG A 70 -9.06 2.86 13.04
CA ARG A 70 -10.18 3.80 13.11
C ARG A 70 -10.25 4.46 14.49
N ALA A 71 -10.58 5.74 14.51
CA ALA A 71 -10.72 6.53 15.73
C ALA A 71 -11.94 6.12 16.58
N ASP A 72 -12.95 5.51 15.95
CA ASP A 72 -14.13 4.97 16.63
C ASP A 72 -13.93 3.57 17.23
N GLY A 73 -12.73 3.00 17.10
CA GLY A 73 -12.38 1.69 17.65
C GLY A 73 -12.96 0.50 16.89
N ILE A 74 -13.66 0.72 15.78
CA ILE A 74 -14.13 -0.39 14.93
C ILE A 74 -12.93 -1.01 14.22
N ALA A 75 -12.81 -2.33 14.33
CA ALA A 75 -11.76 -3.07 13.65
C ALA A 75 -11.94 -3.03 12.13
N ILE A 76 -10.83 -2.85 11.40
CA ILE A 76 -10.80 -2.96 9.95
C ILE A 76 -10.50 -4.44 9.63
N PRO A 77 -11.33 -5.13 8.83
CA PRO A 77 -11.08 -6.52 8.51
C PRO A 77 -9.74 -6.73 7.79
N ALA A 78 -9.06 -7.83 8.13
CA ALA A 78 -7.81 -8.25 7.51
C ALA A 78 -6.67 -7.21 7.69
N THR A 79 -6.64 -6.58 8.87
CA THR A 79 -5.57 -5.66 9.31
C THR A 79 -5.00 -6.01 10.70
N GLU A 80 -5.21 -7.23 11.17
CA GLU A 80 -4.86 -7.70 12.52
C GLU A 80 -3.40 -8.17 12.62
N SER A 81 -2.74 -8.39 11.48
CA SER A 81 -1.36 -8.90 11.43
C SER A 81 -0.33 -7.78 11.50
N MET A 82 0.67 -7.96 12.36
CA MET A 82 1.87 -7.12 12.41
C MET A 82 3.07 -7.92 11.90
N GLU A 83 3.82 -7.35 10.98
CA GLU A 83 4.97 -8.01 10.33
C GLU A 83 6.20 -7.11 10.39
N THR A 84 7.39 -7.72 10.36
CA THR A 84 8.65 -6.98 10.41
C THR A 84 9.34 -7.05 9.06
N TYR A 85 9.57 -5.89 8.47
CA TYR A 85 10.31 -5.71 7.20
C TYR A 85 11.20 -4.49 7.31
N LEU A 86 12.39 -4.56 6.72
CA LEU A 86 13.36 -3.47 6.75
C LEU A 86 13.65 -3.00 8.20
N GLN A 87 13.71 -3.96 9.13
CA GLN A 87 13.91 -3.73 10.58
C GLN A 87 12.86 -2.83 11.24
N ARG A 88 11.70 -2.63 10.59
CA ARG A 88 10.55 -1.86 11.09
C ARG A 88 9.34 -2.77 11.23
N THR A 89 8.47 -2.48 12.19
CA THR A 89 7.19 -3.17 12.34
C THR A 89 6.10 -2.44 11.57
N TRP A 90 5.30 -3.21 10.83
CA TRP A 90 4.25 -2.71 9.95
C TRP A 90 2.95 -3.46 10.17
N GLN A 91 1.82 -2.75 10.12
CA GLN A 91 0.50 -3.36 10.09
C GLN A 91 0.19 -3.80 8.66
N ARG A 92 -0.07 -5.09 8.46
CA ARG A 92 -0.44 -5.64 7.15
C ARG A 92 -1.90 -5.37 6.82
N TRP A 93 -2.16 -5.01 5.57
CA TRP A 93 -3.47 -4.96 4.96
C TRP A 93 -3.54 -6.00 3.85
N SER A 94 -4.51 -6.92 3.94
CA SER A 94 -4.73 -7.97 2.93
C SER A 94 -5.95 -7.63 2.09
N ARG A 95 -5.76 -7.39 0.79
CA ARG A 95 -6.87 -7.16 -0.15
C ARG A 95 -6.53 -7.87 -1.46
N HIS A 96 -7.34 -8.85 -1.80
CA HIS A 96 -7.15 -9.61 -3.02
C HIS A 96 -7.93 -8.97 -4.16
N PHE A 97 -7.28 -8.85 -5.32
CA PHE A 97 -7.97 -8.53 -6.56
C PHE A 97 -8.87 -9.70 -6.95
N ALA A 98 -10.07 -9.41 -7.44
CA ALA A 98 -10.91 -10.41 -8.06
C ALA A 98 -10.23 -10.96 -9.32
N ALA A 99 -10.60 -12.18 -9.72
CA ALA A 99 -10.06 -12.79 -10.93
C ALA A 99 -10.32 -11.89 -12.15
N GLY A 100 -9.25 -11.53 -12.87
CA GLY A 100 -9.31 -10.66 -14.05
C GLY A 100 -9.43 -9.16 -13.75
N GLN A 101 -9.43 -8.75 -12.48
CA GLN A 101 -9.43 -7.34 -12.11
C GLN A 101 -8.09 -6.65 -12.39
N TRP A 102 -6.97 -7.38 -12.24
CA TRP A 102 -5.64 -6.92 -12.63
C TRP A 102 -5.32 -7.35 -14.06
N LEU A 103 -5.08 -6.37 -14.93
CA LEU A 103 -4.81 -6.52 -16.34
C LEU A 103 -3.31 -6.39 -16.61
N VAL A 104 -2.66 -7.52 -16.89
CA VAL A 104 -1.24 -7.56 -17.26
C VAL A 104 -0.96 -6.66 -18.46
N GLY A 105 0.11 -5.85 -18.36
CA GLY A 105 0.50 -4.88 -19.39
C GLY A 105 -0.30 -3.58 -19.38
N THR A 106 -1.31 -3.45 -18.51
CA THR A 106 -2.09 -2.21 -18.31
C THR A 106 -1.95 -1.71 -16.88
N ASP A 107 -2.20 -2.58 -15.90
CA ASP A 107 -2.12 -2.21 -14.50
C ASP A 107 -0.67 -2.19 -13.99
N GLY A 108 -0.43 -1.25 -13.08
CA GLY A 108 0.87 -0.99 -12.48
C GLY A 108 0.69 -0.28 -11.14
N LEU A 109 1.69 0.51 -10.74
CA LEU A 109 1.70 1.11 -9.42
C LEU A 109 0.57 2.11 -9.23
N GLU A 110 0.20 2.83 -10.29
CA GLU A 110 -0.94 3.75 -10.26
C GLU A 110 -2.25 3.05 -9.91
N SER A 111 -2.60 1.98 -10.62
CA SER A 111 -3.80 1.18 -10.34
C SER A 111 -3.79 0.63 -8.92
N TYR A 112 -2.62 0.20 -8.44
CA TYR A 112 -2.49 -0.37 -7.12
C TYR A 112 -2.65 0.67 -6.01
N LEU A 113 -2.04 1.85 -6.14
CA LEU A 113 -2.22 2.94 -5.17
C LEU A 113 -3.64 3.50 -5.19
N ALA A 114 -4.33 3.49 -6.34
CA ALA A 114 -5.75 3.82 -6.40
C ALA A 114 -6.60 2.85 -5.58
N LEU A 115 -6.29 1.55 -5.60
CA LEU A 115 -6.94 0.57 -4.73
C LEU A 115 -6.66 0.86 -3.25
N VAL A 116 -5.41 1.13 -2.89
CA VAL A 116 -5.03 1.48 -1.49
C VAL A 116 -5.84 2.69 -1.02
N ALA A 117 -5.92 3.76 -1.81
CA ALA A 117 -6.69 4.95 -1.48
C ALA A 117 -8.21 4.65 -1.35
N SER A 118 -8.77 3.84 -2.24
CA SER A 118 -10.18 3.44 -2.19
C SER A 118 -10.50 2.62 -0.93
N GLU A 119 -9.62 1.70 -0.55
CA GLU A 119 -9.79 0.87 0.64
C GLU A 119 -9.69 1.69 1.93
N LEU A 120 -8.78 2.65 1.98
CA LEU A 120 -8.70 3.61 3.08
C LEU A 120 -9.97 4.47 3.15
N GLN A 121 -10.46 4.98 2.03
CA GLN A 121 -11.69 5.79 2.04
C GLN A 121 -12.89 4.97 2.54
N ALA A 122 -13.06 3.74 2.04
CA ALA A 122 -14.16 2.85 2.40
C ALA A 122 -14.17 2.44 3.89
N HIS A 123 -13.00 2.45 4.54
CA HIS A 123 -12.85 2.01 5.94
C HIS A 123 -12.49 3.15 6.89
N SER A 124 -12.57 4.40 6.45
CA SER A 124 -12.33 5.60 7.27
C SER A 124 -13.33 5.76 8.41
N GLY A 125 -14.57 5.29 8.21
CA GLY A 125 -15.67 5.46 9.17
C GLY A 125 -16.35 6.83 9.10
N GLU A 126 -15.91 7.72 8.22
CA GLU A 126 -16.67 8.92 7.88
C GLU A 126 -17.91 8.55 7.04
N ALA A 127 -19.05 9.14 7.38
CA ALA A 127 -20.19 9.15 6.48
C ALA A 127 -19.84 10.04 5.27
N ALA A 128 -19.94 9.47 4.07
CA ALA A 128 -19.76 10.20 2.81
C ALA A 128 -20.71 11.40 2.67
#